data_AF-A0A4Q5BER6-F1
#
_entry.id   AF-A0A4Q5BER6-F1
#
_cell.length_a   1.000
_cell.length_b   1.000
_cell.length_c   1.000
_cell.angle_alpha   90.00
_cell.angle_beta   90.00
_cell.angle_gamma   90.00
#
_symmetry.space_group_name_H-M   'P 1'
#
loop_
_entity.id
_entity.type
_entity.pdbx_description
1 polymer ?
#
loop_
_entity_poly.entity_id
_entity_poly.type
_entity_poly.pdbx_seq_one_letter_code
_entity_poly.pdbx_strand_id
1 'polypeptide(L)'
;MKTDMGKALAALVAVGISVSVAACGGNNVQGAQQGTSSATADGGERVSKATAVFFDSKTEIPAEKAFGTKSVWFDKGSGVDLSEDATVDYIYVFDGSGGVTAYQTGYYPPSTGIGAVTTTYGDLLGLSEEGLIQLAKDRDRDCFENTLENYRSTSAKFFADKAEQDSANAEGITKKGEAFQKILSKTTYEGPQAQPFYLKANGSGEETLSFRIRRFNEHNANSYLEGNSNTGTFETVNTDLDLQPADAVQLDGMRLQGYSRLVTSVGADNKGFTGVTP
;
A
#
# COMPACT_ATOMS: atom_id res chain seq x y z
N MET A 1 -49.20 -16.53 -14.71
CA MET A 1 -48.68 -15.25 -15.22
C MET A 1 -47.21 -15.19 -14.86
N LYS A 2 -46.34 -15.30 -15.86
CA LYS A 2 -44.91 -14.99 -15.75
C LYS A 2 -44.80 -13.47 -15.88
N THR A 3 -44.12 -12.80 -14.96
CA THR A 3 -43.83 -11.38 -15.07
C THR A 3 -42.32 -11.22 -15.12
N ASP A 4 -41.88 -10.61 -16.21
CA ASP A 4 -40.50 -10.52 -16.68
C ASP A 4 -39.55 -9.85 -15.69
N MET A 5 -38.65 -10.65 -15.13
CA MET A 5 -37.44 -10.24 -14.44
C MET A 5 -36.31 -10.24 -15.47
N GLY A 6 -36.11 -9.14 -16.21
CA GLY A 6 -35.15 -9.18 -17.32
C GLY A 6 -34.82 -7.90 -18.10
N LYS A 7 -35.08 -6.68 -17.58
CA LYS A 7 -34.83 -5.45 -18.36
C LYS A 7 -34.22 -4.27 -17.59
N ALA A 8 -33.27 -4.51 -16.69
CA ALA A 8 -32.49 -3.43 -16.07
C ALA A 8 -30.96 -3.64 -16.12
N LEU A 9 -30.47 -4.52 -16.99
CA LEU A 9 -29.04 -4.79 -17.15
C LEU A 9 -28.57 -4.51 -18.59
N ALA A 10 -28.81 -3.29 -19.07
CA ALA A 10 -28.26 -2.84 -20.36
C ALA A 10 -28.31 -1.32 -20.44
N ALA A 11 -27.21 -0.65 -20.09
CA ALA A 11 -26.68 0.56 -20.74
C ALA A 11 -25.75 1.34 -19.79
N LEU A 12 -24.43 1.11 -19.87
CA LEU A 12 -23.43 2.17 -20.02
C LEU A 12 -22.02 1.55 -20.19
N VAL A 13 -21.73 1.04 -21.39
CA VAL A 13 -20.34 0.83 -21.84
C VAL A 13 -20.22 1.48 -23.19
N ALA A 14 -19.65 2.69 -23.22
CA ALA A 14 -19.22 3.36 -24.44
C ALA A 14 -18.00 4.25 -24.14
N VAL A 15 -17.02 4.10 -25.02
CA VAL A 15 -15.57 4.38 -24.91
C VAL A 15 -15.21 5.86 -25.07
N GLY A 16 -14.06 6.25 -24.50
CA GLY A 16 -13.33 7.46 -24.89
C GLY A 16 -11.86 7.42 -24.46
N ILE A 17 -11.04 6.60 -25.12
CA ILE A 17 -9.57 6.63 -24.97
C ILE A 17 -9.04 7.78 -25.84
N SER A 18 -8.54 8.85 -25.22
CA SER A 18 -7.72 9.85 -25.89
C SER A 18 -6.30 9.77 -25.35
N VAL A 19 -5.38 9.31 -26.20
CA VAL A 19 -3.93 9.30 -25.96
C VAL A 19 -3.39 10.69 -26.34
N SER A 20 -2.81 11.41 -25.38
CA SER A 20 -2.01 12.62 -25.66
C SER A 20 -0.56 12.39 -25.25
N VAL A 21 0.30 12.43 -26.27
CA VAL A 21 1.76 12.40 -26.18
C VAL A 21 2.25 13.85 -26.20
N ALA A 22 3.03 14.27 -25.20
CA ALA A 22 3.91 15.44 -25.27
C ALA A 22 5.02 15.23 -24.22
N ALA A 23 6.23 14.84 -24.60
CA ALA A 23 7.30 15.64 -25.22
C ALA A 23 8.15 16.40 -24.18
N CYS A 24 9.44 16.10 -24.24
CA CYS A 24 10.55 16.57 -23.42
C CYS A 24 10.75 18.09 -23.45
N GLY A 25 11.29 18.62 -22.35
CA GLY A 25 11.89 19.96 -22.30
C GLY A 25 12.71 20.15 -21.02
N GLY A 26 14.02 19.92 -21.10
CA GLY A 26 14.96 20.26 -20.04
C GLY A 26 15.41 21.72 -20.10
N ASN A 27 15.81 22.32 -18.97
CA ASN A 27 17.22 22.57 -18.62
C ASN A 27 17.37 23.49 -17.39
N ASN A 28 18.15 23.01 -16.42
CA ASN A 28 19.28 23.66 -15.73
C ASN A 28 19.16 24.92 -14.83
N VAL A 29 19.53 24.68 -13.55
CA VAL A 29 20.68 25.26 -12.80
C VAL A 29 20.43 26.32 -11.69
N GLN A 30 20.75 25.86 -10.46
CA GLN A 30 21.44 26.47 -9.29
C GLN A 30 20.89 27.71 -8.55
N GLY A 31 20.79 27.54 -7.22
CA GLY A 31 20.83 28.60 -6.20
C GLY A 31 20.74 28.01 -4.80
N ALA A 32 21.84 28.08 -4.03
CA ALA A 32 22.01 27.46 -2.72
C ALA A 32 21.50 28.32 -1.53
N GLN A 33 21.04 27.60 -0.49
CA GLN A 33 21.03 27.88 0.97
C GLN A 33 20.73 29.29 1.53
N GLN A 34 19.74 29.38 2.44
CA GLN A 34 19.95 29.47 3.91
C GLN A 34 18.64 29.68 4.70
N GLY A 35 18.49 28.91 5.79
CA GLY A 35 17.75 29.14 7.07
C GLY A 35 16.30 29.67 7.06
N THR A 36 15.40 29.30 7.97
CA THR A 36 15.54 28.79 9.34
C THR A 36 14.27 28.04 9.73
N SER A 37 14.47 26.98 10.51
CA SER A 37 13.47 26.12 11.13
C SER A 37 12.83 26.75 12.36
N SER A 38 11.53 26.54 12.53
CA SER A 38 10.86 26.53 13.85
C SER A 38 10.11 25.21 13.97
N ALA A 39 10.60 24.37 14.87
CA ALA A 39 9.99 23.11 15.26
C ALA A 39 9.31 23.29 16.62
N THR A 40 8.04 22.94 16.71
CA THR A 40 7.42 22.50 17.96
C THR A 40 7.57 20.98 18.05
N ALA A 41 8.05 20.54 19.22
CA ALA A 41 8.47 19.18 19.52
C ALA A 41 7.29 18.20 19.58
N ASP A 42 7.51 17.02 18.99
CA ASP A 42 6.93 15.76 19.45
C ASP A 42 8.04 14.71 19.41
N GLY A 43 8.16 13.92 20.48
CA GLY A 43 9.37 13.19 20.89
C GLY A 43 9.71 11.93 20.09
N GLY A 44 9.76 12.03 18.76
CA GLY A 44 10.32 11.00 17.88
C GLY A 44 11.74 11.35 17.44
N GLU A 45 12.67 10.40 17.55
CA GLU A 45 14.02 10.58 17.00
C GLU A 45 13.95 10.52 15.46
N ARG A 46 14.37 11.61 14.81
CA ARG A 46 14.49 11.66 13.35
C ARG A 46 15.82 11.04 12.94
N VAL A 47 15.78 9.90 12.26
CA VAL A 47 16.99 9.18 11.82
C VAL A 47 17.75 10.02 10.78
N SER A 48 19.07 10.17 10.99
CA SER A 48 19.97 10.91 10.10
C SER A 48 20.51 10.01 8.99
N LYS A 49 20.68 10.57 7.79
CA LYS A 49 21.12 9.93 6.52
C LYS A 49 22.26 8.91 6.71
N ALA A 50 22.06 7.63 6.34
CA ALA A 50 23.07 6.58 6.51
C ALA A 50 23.93 6.35 5.24
N THR A 51 25.22 6.08 5.47
CA THR A 51 26.15 5.46 4.51
C THR A 51 25.71 4.02 4.25
N ALA A 52 25.87 3.47 3.04
CA ALA A 52 25.50 2.07 2.75
C ALA A 52 26.16 1.10 3.75
N VAL A 53 25.34 0.41 4.56
CA VAL A 53 25.79 -0.60 5.53
C VAL A 53 25.27 -1.96 5.10
N PHE A 54 26.15 -2.95 5.09
CA PHE A 54 25.80 -4.34 4.85
C PHE A 54 25.56 -5.06 6.19
N PHE A 55 24.51 -5.87 6.29
CA PHE A 55 24.18 -6.61 7.51
C PHE A 55 24.63 -8.07 7.41
N ASP A 56 25.26 -8.58 8.47
CA ASP A 56 25.60 -10.01 8.58
C ASP A 56 24.34 -10.78 9.02
N SER A 57 24.03 -11.85 8.30
CA SER A 57 22.95 -12.79 8.57
C SER A 57 22.98 -13.45 9.97
N LYS A 58 24.10 -13.30 10.69
CA LYS A 58 24.35 -13.84 12.04
C LYS A 58 24.18 -12.81 13.15
N THR A 59 23.99 -11.55 12.80
CA THR A 59 23.84 -10.45 13.78
C THR A 59 22.47 -9.81 13.65
N GLU A 60 21.93 -9.38 14.77
CA GLU A 60 20.73 -8.56 14.79
C GLU A 60 20.98 -7.25 14.03
N ILE A 61 19.98 -6.83 13.25
CA ILE A 61 20.00 -5.59 12.48
C ILE A 61 19.41 -4.51 13.40
N PRO A 62 20.14 -3.44 13.80
CA PRO A 62 19.53 -2.36 14.57
C PRO A 62 18.51 -1.59 13.72
N ALA A 63 17.33 -1.28 14.27
CA ALA A 63 16.23 -0.63 13.53
C ALA A 63 16.62 0.69 12.90
N GLU A 64 17.34 1.53 13.64
CA GLU A 64 17.82 2.81 13.13
C GLU A 64 18.68 2.64 11.86
N LYS A 65 19.56 1.64 11.85
CA LYS A 65 20.42 1.34 10.70
C LYS A 65 19.64 0.68 9.56
N ALA A 66 18.71 -0.22 9.92
CA ALA A 66 17.86 -0.95 8.98
C ALA A 66 17.08 0.01 8.09
N PHE A 67 16.34 0.92 8.72
CA PHE A 67 15.41 1.83 8.04
C PHE A 67 16.07 3.15 7.63
N GLY A 68 17.21 3.49 8.22
CA GLY A 68 18.07 4.60 7.79
C GLY A 68 18.81 4.32 6.47
N THR A 69 18.77 3.09 5.95
CA THR A 69 19.44 2.66 4.72
C THR A 69 18.42 2.35 3.62
N LYS A 70 18.81 2.53 2.34
CA LYS A 70 18.01 2.08 1.21
C LYS A 70 17.76 0.58 1.30
N SER A 71 16.49 0.19 1.32
CA SER A 71 16.11 -1.20 1.58
C SER A 71 14.69 -1.53 1.16
N VAL A 72 14.45 -2.81 0.87
CA VAL A 72 13.12 -3.39 0.61
C VAL A 72 12.76 -4.37 1.72
N TRP A 73 11.57 -4.23 2.29
CA TRP A 73 11.05 -5.04 3.39
C TRP A 73 9.66 -5.57 3.07
N PHE A 74 9.35 -6.75 3.57
CA PHE A 74 8.11 -7.48 3.33
C PHE A 74 7.32 -7.58 4.65
N ASP A 75 6.04 -7.16 4.63
CA ASP A 75 5.13 -7.43 5.75
C ASP A 75 4.68 -8.89 5.67
N LYS A 76 5.12 -9.70 6.63
CA LYS A 76 4.71 -11.11 6.72
C LYS A 76 3.37 -11.29 7.42
N GLY A 77 2.84 -10.25 8.07
CA GLY A 77 1.68 -10.34 8.95
C GLY A 77 2.04 -10.84 10.36
N SER A 78 1.26 -10.41 11.35
CA SER A 78 1.47 -10.81 12.75
C SER A 78 1.14 -12.29 12.95
N GLY A 79 2.05 -13.04 13.57
CA GLY A 79 1.84 -14.45 13.92
C GLY A 79 1.81 -15.43 12.73
N VAL A 80 2.22 -15.00 11.54
CA VAL A 80 2.27 -15.84 10.34
C VAL A 80 3.62 -16.54 10.24
N ASP A 81 3.59 -17.87 10.13
CA ASP A 81 4.78 -18.67 9.78
C ASP A 81 5.17 -18.42 8.33
N LEU A 82 6.47 -18.30 8.08
CA LEU A 82 6.99 -18.06 6.74
C LEU A 82 7.07 -19.37 5.95
N SER A 83 6.47 -19.36 4.77
CA SER A 83 6.59 -20.38 3.73
C SER A 83 6.56 -19.70 2.35
N GLU A 84 6.90 -20.41 1.29
CA GLU A 84 6.84 -19.85 -0.08
C GLU A 84 5.42 -19.41 -0.46
N ASP A 85 4.40 -20.14 -0.03
CA ASP A 85 2.99 -19.81 -0.23
C ASP A 85 2.47 -18.71 0.72
N ALA A 86 3.27 -18.29 1.70
CA ALA A 86 2.84 -17.26 2.64
C ALA A 86 2.71 -15.91 1.92
N THR A 87 1.66 -15.17 2.25
CA THR A 87 1.28 -13.96 1.53
C THR A 87 2.05 -12.75 2.06
N VAL A 88 2.35 -11.82 1.16
CA VAL A 88 2.96 -10.53 1.45
C VAL A 88 1.95 -9.45 1.11
N ASP A 89 1.33 -8.87 2.15
CA ASP A 89 0.26 -7.87 1.96
C ASP A 89 0.82 -6.48 1.65
N TYR A 90 2.04 -6.20 2.11
CA TYR A 90 2.75 -4.96 1.82
C TYR A 90 4.23 -5.19 1.56
N ILE A 91 4.75 -4.42 0.61
CA ILE A 91 6.19 -4.24 0.39
C ILE A 91 6.54 -2.78 0.71
N TYR A 92 7.50 -2.60 1.60
CA TYR A 92 7.99 -1.29 2.04
C TYR A 92 9.37 -1.00 1.46
N VAL A 93 9.50 0.16 0.83
CA VAL A 93 10.75 0.62 0.22
C VAL A 93 11.26 1.85 0.95
N PHE A 94 12.38 1.71 1.66
CA PHE A 94 13.05 2.80 2.37
C PHE A 94 14.05 3.48 1.44
N ASP A 95 14.07 4.81 1.46
CA ASP A 95 14.91 5.61 0.57
C ASP A 95 16.30 5.93 1.15
N GLY A 96 16.58 5.53 2.39
CA GLY A 96 17.83 5.82 3.12
C GLY A 96 18.00 7.28 3.56
N SER A 97 16.95 8.09 3.40
CA SER A 97 16.90 9.51 3.79
C SER A 97 15.75 9.82 4.74
N GLY A 98 15.15 8.79 5.34
CA GLY A 98 14.06 8.91 6.30
C GLY A 98 12.66 8.75 5.70
N GLY A 99 12.55 8.40 4.42
CA GLY A 99 11.29 8.13 3.74
C GLY A 99 11.05 6.64 3.52
N VAL A 100 9.80 6.22 3.66
CA VAL A 100 9.30 4.88 3.32
C VAL A 100 8.13 4.99 2.36
N THR A 101 8.16 4.21 1.29
CA THR A 101 7.02 4.04 0.38
C THR A 101 6.39 2.67 0.64
N ALA A 102 5.10 2.65 0.91
CA ALA A 102 4.34 1.42 1.15
C ALA A 102 3.53 1.06 -0.09
N TYR A 103 3.80 -0.09 -0.68
CA TYR A 103 3.04 -0.67 -1.79
C TYR A 103 2.17 -1.79 -1.25
N GLN A 104 0.87 -1.74 -1.52
CA GLN A 104 -0.05 -2.82 -1.19
C GLN A 104 0.12 -3.94 -2.22
N THR A 105 0.35 -5.17 -1.77
CA THR A 105 0.62 -6.31 -2.65
C THR A 105 -0.34 -7.48 -2.43
N GLY A 106 -1.29 -7.32 -1.50
CA GLY A 106 -2.41 -8.22 -1.25
C GLY A 106 -3.75 -7.49 -1.21
N TYR A 107 -4.77 -8.04 -1.87
CA TYR A 107 -6.16 -7.60 -1.77
C TYR A 107 -7.13 -8.78 -1.92
N TYR A 108 -8.02 -8.95 -0.93
CA TYR A 108 -8.98 -10.04 -0.86
C TYR A 108 -10.41 -9.47 -0.83
N PRO A 109 -11.05 -9.26 -2.01
CA PRO A 109 -12.39 -8.70 -2.06
C PRO A 109 -13.42 -9.67 -1.47
N PRO A 110 -14.43 -9.18 -0.74
CA PRO A 110 -15.50 -10.02 -0.22
C PRO A 110 -16.44 -10.50 -1.34
N SER A 111 -16.34 -11.77 -1.74
CA SER A 111 -17.34 -12.56 -2.52
C SER A 111 -18.04 -11.84 -3.70
N THR A 112 -17.36 -10.94 -4.42
CA THR A 112 -17.90 -10.24 -5.59
C THR A 112 -17.56 -10.90 -6.93
N GLY A 113 -16.86 -12.04 -6.90
CA GLY A 113 -16.38 -12.71 -8.12
C GLY A 113 -15.16 -12.03 -8.75
N ILE A 114 -14.66 -10.94 -8.16
CA ILE A 114 -13.41 -10.29 -8.52
C ILE A 114 -12.26 -11.10 -7.93
N GLY A 115 -11.23 -11.37 -8.75
CA GLY A 115 -10.07 -12.15 -8.32
C GLY A 115 -9.30 -11.43 -7.20
N ALA A 116 -8.76 -12.21 -6.26
CA ALA A 116 -7.82 -11.68 -5.30
C ALA A 116 -6.53 -11.25 -6.01
N VAL A 117 -5.90 -10.20 -5.49
CA VAL A 117 -4.50 -9.90 -5.80
C VAL A 117 -3.70 -10.49 -4.66
N THR A 118 -2.75 -11.35 -4.98
CA THR A 118 -1.91 -12.00 -4.00
C THR A 118 -0.47 -11.95 -4.46
N THR A 119 0.41 -11.60 -3.53
CA THR A 119 1.85 -11.75 -3.67
C THR A 119 2.30 -12.73 -2.61
N THR A 120 3.12 -13.69 -3.00
CA THR A 120 3.68 -14.72 -2.12
C THR A 120 5.19 -14.57 -2.01
N TYR A 121 5.83 -15.18 -1.02
CA TYR A 121 7.30 -15.22 -0.98
C TYR A 121 7.90 -15.96 -2.18
N GLY A 122 7.19 -16.94 -2.74
CA GLY A 122 7.57 -17.61 -4.00
C GLY A 122 7.71 -16.65 -5.18
N ASP A 123 6.82 -15.65 -5.29
CA ASP A 123 6.88 -14.63 -6.35
C ASP A 123 8.11 -13.70 -6.23
N LEU A 124 8.69 -13.60 -5.04
CA LEU A 124 9.85 -12.76 -4.75
C LEU A 124 11.18 -13.46 -5.08
N LEU A 125 11.16 -14.79 -5.24
CA LEU A 125 12.36 -15.60 -5.42
C LEU A 125 13.14 -15.18 -6.67
N GLY A 126 14.45 -14.94 -6.50
CA GLY A 126 15.35 -14.61 -7.60
C GLY A 126 15.21 -13.18 -8.17
N LEU A 127 14.32 -12.35 -7.65
CA LEU A 127 14.19 -10.95 -8.09
C LEU A 127 15.31 -10.05 -7.52
N SER A 128 15.77 -9.09 -8.34
CA SER A 128 16.65 -7.99 -7.92
C SER A 128 15.87 -6.90 -7.16
N GLU A 129 16.52 -5.85 -6.63
CA GLU A 129 15.81 -4.70 -6.00
C GLU A 129 14.79 -4.13 -6.96
N GLU A 130 15.27 -3.86 -8.17
CA GLU A 130 14.49 -3.22 -9.20
C GLU A 130 13.32 -4.12 -9.60
N GLY A 131 13.55 -5.44 -9.64
CA GLY A 131 12.50 -6.44 -9.85
C GLY A 131 11.46 -6.46 -8.74
N LEU A 132 11.87 -6.45 -7.47
CA LEU A 132 10.97 -6.40 -6.32
C LEU A 132 10.16 -5.10 -6.28
N ILE A 133 10.81 -3.96 -6.52
CA ILE A 133 10.16 -2.64 -6.55
C ILE A 133 9.18 -2.56 -7.72
N GLN A 134 9.53 -3.12 -8.88
CA GLN A 134 8.64 -3.15 -10.03
C GLN A 134 7.41 -4.04 -9.76
N LEU A 135 7.63 -5.25 -9.22
CA LEU A 135 6.54 -6.14 -8.79
C LEU A 135 5.63 -5.43 -7.78
N ALA A 136 6.19 -4.74 -6.79
CA ALA A 136 5.44 -4.01 -5.79
C ALA A 136 4.54 -2.92 -6.42
N LYS A 137 5.07 -2.15 -7.38
CA LYS A 137 4.31 -1.13 -8.11
C LYS A 137 3.18 -1.73 -8.95
N ASP A 138 3.46 -2.83 -9.64
CA ASP A 138 2.48 -3.50 -10.49
C ASP A 138 1.35 -4.07 -9.64
N ARG A 139 1.69 -4.73 -8.52
CA ARG A 139 0.71 -5.29 -7.58
C ARG A 139 -0.08 -4.23 -6.82
N ASP A 140 0.52 -3.08 -6.51
CA ASP A 140 -0.18 -1.95 -5.89
C ASP A 140 -1.22 -1.33 -6.84
N ARG A 141 -0.87 -1.22 -8.13
CA ARG A 141 -1.84 -0.87 -9.16
C ARG A 141 -2.95 -1.91 -9.29
N ASP A 142 -2.61 -3.20 -9.36
CA ASP A 142 -3.60 -4.28 -9.45
C ASP A 142 -4.56 -4.25 -8.24
N CYS A 143 -4.02 -4.08 -7.02
CA CYS A 143 -4.81 -3.96 -5.80
C CYS A 143 -5.76 -2.77 -5.88
N PHE A 144 -5.29 -1.61 -6.33
CA PHE A 144 -6.12 -0.43 -6.51
C PHE A 144 -7.25 -0.65 -7.54
N GLU A 145 -6.93 -1.22 -8.70
CA GLU A 145 -7.90 -1.45 -9.77
C GLU A 145 -8.98 -2.45 -9.33
N ASN A 146 -8.59 -3.56 -8.70
CA ASN A 146 -9.52 -4.54 -8.14
C ASN A 146 -10.35 -3.94 -7.01
N THR A 147 -9.76 -3.15 -6.13
CA THR A 147 -10.49 -2.46 -5.05
C THR A 147 -11.52 -1.50 -5.62
N LEU A 148 -11.14 -0.68 -6.61
CA LEU A 148 -12.04 0.28 -7.23
C LEU A 148 -13.20 -0.41 -7.95
N GLU A 149 -12.94 -1.50 -8.66
CA GLU A 149 -13.98 -2.30 -9.31
C GLU A 149 -14.93 -2.94 -8.29
N ASN A 150 -14.38 -3.58 -7.27
CA ASN A 150 -15.15 -4.18 -6.18
C ASN A 150 -16.02 -3.13 -5.50
N TYR A 151 -15.47 -1.96 -5.27
CA TYR A 151 -16.17 -0.90 -4.59
C TYR A 151 -17.27 -0.25 -5.44
N ARG A 152 -17.07 -0.11 -6.75
CA ARG A 152 -18.14 0.30 -7.68
C ARG A 152 -19.32 -0.66 -7.60
N SER A 153 -19.06 -1.97 -7.63
CA SER A 153 -20.09 -3.00 -7.56
C SER A 153 -20.85 -2.98 -6.22
N THR A 154 -20.13 -3.04 -5.10
CA THR A 154 -20.73 -3.10 -3.76
C THR A 154 -21.46 -1.82 -3.39
N SER A 155 -20.93 -0.64 -3.74
CA SER A 155 -21.62 0.63 -3.49
C SER A 155 -22.87 0.80 -4.36
N ALA A 156 -22.85 0.38 -5.63
CA ALA A 156 -24.05 0.41 -6.48
C ALA A 156 -25.17 -0.46 -5.89
N LYS A 157 -24.82 -1.68 -5.45
CA LYS A 157 -25.76 -2.55 -4.73
C LYS A 157 -26.27 -1.90 -3.45
N PHE A 158 -25.40 -1.29 -2.66
CA PHE A 158 -25.79 -0.60 -1.42
C PHE A 158 -26.85 0.49 -1.68
N PHE A 159 -26.64 1.37 -2.66
CA PHE A 159 -27.60 2.44 -2.96
C PHE A 159 -28.94 1.88 -3.50
N ALA A 160 -28.90 0.82 -4.32
CA ALA A 160 -30.11 0.15 -4.79
C ALA A 160 -30.90 -0.46 -3.63
N ASP A 161 -30.25 -1.26 -2.79
CA ASP A 161 -30.86 -1.90 -1.62
C ASP A 161 -31.43 -0.84 -0.66
N LYS A 162 -30.74 0.31 -0.48
CA LYS A 162 -31.23 1.42 0.35
C LYS A 162 -32.43 2.14 -0.25
N ALA A 163 -32.45 2.37 -1.56
CA ALA A 163 -33.60 2.99 -2.23
C ALA A 163 -34.84 2.09 -2.18
N GLU A 164 -34.68 0.77 -2.22
CA GLU A 164 -35.76 -0.20 -2.02
C GLU A 164 -36.28 -0.19 -0.56
N GLN A 165 -35.38 -0.08 0.42
CA GLN A 165 -35.73 -0.04 1.85
C GLN A 165 -36.45 1.26 2.25
N ASP A 166 -36.06 2.40 1.68
CA ASP A 166 -36.63 3.72 1.96
C ASP A 166 -37.34 4.28 0.72
N SER A 167 -38.50 3.70 0.40
CA SER A 167 -39.28 4.08 -0.77
C SER A 167 -39.74 5.54 -0.76
N ALA A 168 -39.87 6.15 0.42
CA ALA A 168 -40.25 7.56 0.56
C ALA A 168 -39.14 8.51 0.09
N ASN A 169 -37.88 8.08 0.14
CA ASN A 169 -36.71 8.86 -0.26
C ASN A 169 -35.92 8.22 -1.43
N ALA A 170 -36.48 7.21 -2.10
CA ALA A 170 -35.80 6.41 -3.13
C ALA A 170 -35.17 7.26 -4.25
N GLU A 171 -35.85 8.32 -4.69
CA GLU A 171 -35.32 9.24 -5.72
C GLU A 171 -34.06 9.97 -5.23
N GLY A 172 -34.06 10.44 -3.98
CA GLY A 172 -32.92 11.11 -3.37
C GLY A 172 -31.72 10.18 -3.18
N ILE A 173 -31.98 8.94 -2.74
CA ILE A 173 -30.95 7.90 -2.57
C ILE A 173 -30.34 7.53 -3.92
N THR A 174 -31.16 7.32 -4.95
CA THR A 174 -30.70 7.02 -6.31
C THR A 174 -29.80 8.13 -6.85
N LYS A 175 -30.21 9.41 -6.73
CA LYS A 175 -29.39 10.55 -7.17
C LYS A 175 -28.05 10.63 -6.44
N LYS A 176 -28.02 10.36 -5.14
CA LYS A 176 -26.77 10.28 -4.37
C LYS A 176 -25.90 9.12 -4.86
N GLY A 177 -26.49 7.95 -5.14
CA GLY A 177 -25.79 6.81 -5.71
C GLY A 177 -25.16 7.13 -7.07
N GLU A 178 -25.90 7.76 -7.97
CA GLU A 178 -25.38 8.20 -9.28
C GLU A 178 -24.21 9.20 -9.15
N ALA A 179 -24.35 10.18 -8.24
CA ALA A 179 -23.29 11.14 -7.95
C ALA A 179 -22.05 10.44 -7.40
N PHE A 180 -22.23 9.45 -6.53
CA PHE A 180 -21.15 8.63 -5.97
C PHE A 180 -20.43 7.81 -7.05
N GLN A 181 -21.18 7.12 -7.93
CA GLN A 181 -20.60 6.37 -9.04
C GLN A 181 -19.80 7.27 -9.99
N LYS A 182 -20.24 8.53 -10.19
CA LYS A 182 -19.50 9.52 -10.98
C LYS A 182 -18.18 9.96 -10.32
N ILE A 183 -18.07 9.92 -8.99
CA ILE A 183 -16.82 10.14 -8.28
C ILE A 183 -15.88 8.96 -8.52
N LEU A 184 -16.38 7.72 -8.35
CA LEU A 184 -15.59 6.51 -8.58
C LEU A 184 -15.14 6.38 -10.04
N SER A 185 -15.94 6.81 -11.02
CA SER A 185 -15.58 6.74 -12.45
C SER A 185 -14.41 7.65 -12.82
N LYS A 186 -14.15 8.69 -12.02
CA LYS A 186 -13.03 9.64 -12.22
C LYS A 186 -11.82 9.33 -11.36
N THR A 187 -11.92 8.37 -10.45
CA THR A 187 -10.81 7.99 -9.59
C THR A 187 -9.79 7.21 -10.42
N THR A 188 -8.54 7.65 -10.39
CA THR A 188 -7.42 7.04 -11.11
C THR A 188 -6.35 6.59 -10.14
N TYR A 189 -5.56 5.61 -10.55
CA TYR A 189 -4.41 5.16 -9.79
C TYR A 189 -3.37 6.28 -9.65
N GLU A 190 -2.89 6.47 -8.43
CA GLU A 190 -1.79 7.36 -8.09
C GLU A 190 -0.84 6.56 -7.20
N GLY A 191 0.38 6.29 -7.70
CA GLY A 191 1.36 5.51 -6.94
C GLY A 191 1.71 6.16 -5.60
N PRO A 192 1.94 5.34 -4.56
CA PRO A 192 2.23 5.83 -3.23
C PRO A 192 3.49 6.70 -3.22
N GLN A 193 3.46 7.75 -2.41
CA GLN A 193 4.57 8.66 -2.22
C GLN A 193 5.28 8.33 -0.92
N ALA A 194 6.61 8.47 -0.90
CA ALA A 194 7.40 8.28 0.31
C ALA A 194 6.86 9.17 1.45
N GLN A 195 6.64 8.55 2.62
CA GLN A 195 6.24 9.22 3.84
C GLN A 195 7.37 9.16 4.86
N PRO A 196 7.51 10.16 5.74
CA PRO A 196 8.45 10.06 6.84
C PRO A 196 8.06 8.90 7.77
N PHE A 197 9.06 8.18 8.27
CA PHE A 197 8.89 7.20 9.34
C PHE A 197 9.57 7.65 10.63
N TYR A 198 9.17 7.04 11.74
CA TYR A 198 9.75 7.26 13.05
C TYR A 198 9.89 5.93 13.79
N LEU A 199 10.92 5.81 14.60
CA LEU A 199 11.08 4.73 15.56
C LEU A 199 10.64 5.23 16.94
N LYS A 200 9.80 4.43 17.60
CA LYS A 200 9.34 4.69 18.96
C LYS A 200 9.84 3.57 19.85
N ALA A 201 10.60 3.91 20.89
CA ALA A 201 10.86 2.96 21.96
C ALA A 201 9.57 2.77 22.76
N ASN A 202 9.08 1.53 22.85
CA ASN A 202 8.10 1.18 23.87
C ASN A 202 8.86 0.90 25.18
N GLY A 203 8.33 1.31 26.33
CA GLY A 203 9.08 1.31 27.62
C GLY A 203 9.60 -0.05 28.10
N SER A 204 9.38 -1.14 27.34
CA SER A 204 9.93 -2.48 27.50
C SER A 204 11.26 -2.73 26.76
N GLY A 205 11.74 -1.76 25.98
CA GLY A 205 12.97 -1.89 25.19
C GLY A 205 12.74 -2.47 23.79
N GLU A 206 11.49 -2.62 23.35
CA GLU A 206 11.15 -2.94 21.97
C GLU A 206 10.90 -1.65 21.19
N GLU A 207 11.05 -1.71 19.87
CA GLU A 207 10.84 -0.56 19.00
C GLU A 207 9.58 -0.77 18.14
N THR A 208 8.88 0.32 17.84
CA THR A 208 7.79 0.34 16.87
C THR A 208 8.19 1.24 15.71
N LEU A 209 8.07 0.74 14.49
CA LEU A 209 8.16 1.53 13.27
C LEU A 209 6.80 2.15 12.96
N SER A 210 6.73 3.48 12.93
CA SER A 210 5.52 4.25 12.67
C SER A 210 5.64 5.08 11.41
N PHE A 211 4.66 4.98 10.51
CA PHE A 211 4.54 5.84 9.33
C PHE A 211 3.07 5.95 8.89
N ARG A 212 2.81 6.76 7.87
CA ARG A 212 1.47 6.88 7.28
C ARG A 212 1.42 6.16 5.95
N ILE A 213 0.30 5.51 5.68
CA ILE A 213 0.00 4.98 4.35
C ILE A 213 -1.27 5.62 3.82
N ARG A 214 -1.33 5.79 2.50
CA ARG A 214 -2.55 6.17 1.80
C ARG A 214 -3.16 4.90 1.21
N ARG A 215 -4.43 4.65 1.50
CA ARG A 215 -5.16 3.49 0.95
C ARG A 215 -6.55 3.90 0.49
N PHE A 216 -7.20 3.02 -0.26
CA PHE A 216 -8.56 3.23 -0.72
C PHE A 216 -9.54 3.20 0.47
N ASN A 217 -10.51 4.11 0.48
CA ASN A 217 -11.49 4.24 1.57
C ASN A 217 -12.79 3.48 1.24
N GLU A 218 -12.89 2.24 1.73
CA GLU A 218 -14.05 1.37 1.52
C GLU A 218 -15.28 1.71 2.41
N HIS A 219 -15.18 2.67 3.34
CA HIS A 219 -16.30 3.05 4.24
C HIS A 219 -17.16 4.22 3.72
N ASN A 220 -16.98 4.60 2.47
CA ASN A 220 -17.48 5.86 1.92
C ASN A 220 -18.99 5.82 1.54
N ALA A 221 -19.57 4.71 1.09
CA ALA A 221 -20.94 4.73 0.51
C ALA A 221 -22.04 5.08 1.53
N ASN A 222 -22.03 4.45 2.72
CA ASN A 222 -22.98 4.78 3.78
C ASN A 222 -22.75 6.19 4.34
N SER A 223 -21.49 6.53 4.60
CA SER A 223 -21.10 7.87 5.08
C SER A 223 -21.50 8.98 4.09
N TYR A 224 -21.35 8.73 2.80
CA TYR A 224 -21.77 9.63 1.72
C TYR A 224 -23.30 9.78 1.69
N LEU A 225 -24.03 8.68 1.84
CA LEU A 225 -25.49 8.71 1.93
C LEU A 225 -25.96 9.57 3.11
N GLU A 226 -25.33 9.44 4.27
CA GLU A 226 -25.61 10.21 5.49
C GLU A 226 -25.16 11.67 5.41
N GLY A 227 -24.40 12.06 4.38
CA GLY A 227 -23.91 13.43 4.21
C GLY A 227 -22.73 13.77 5.11
N ASN A 228 -21.96 12.77 5.56
CA ASN A 228 -20.75 12.99 6.35
C ASN A 228 -19.65 13.63 5.49
N SER A 229 -18.82 14.48 6.08
CA SER A 229 -17.73 15.18 5.40
C SER A 229 -16.52 14.28 5.12
N ASN A 230 -16.41 13.11 5.77
CA ASN A 230 -15.29 12.19 5.58
C ASN A 230 -15.53 11.23 4.39
N THR A 231 -15.67 11.78 3.18
CA THR A 231 -16.06 11.06 1.94
C THR A 231 -14.94 11.01 0.89
N GLY A 232 -13.70 11.23 1.30
CA GLY A 232 -12.55 11.07 0.41
C GLY A 232 -12.45 9.64 -0.11
N THR A 233 -12.16 9.45 -1.41
CA THR A 233 -11.93 8.13 -2.03
C THR A 233 -10.69 7.43 -1.44
N PHE A 234 -9.79 8.20 -0.85
CA PHE A 234 -8.62 7.71 -0.17
C PHE A 234 -8.63 8.19 1.27
N GLU A 235 -8.07 7.38 2.15
CA GLU A 235 -7.76 7.76 3.52
C GLU A 235 -6.27 7.62 3.77
N THR A 236 -5.78 8.42 4.72
CA THR A 236 -4.43 8.30 5.25
C THR A 236 -4.53 7.71 6.64
N VAL A 237 -3.92 6.54 6.85
CA VAL A 237 -3.95 5.83 8.13
C VAL A 237 -2.54 5.73 8.70
N ASN A 238 -2.44 5.82 10.03
CA ASN A 238 -1.19 5.53 10.71
C ASN A 238 -0.98 4.01 10.71
N THR A 239 0.24 3.59 10.38
CA THR A 239 0.70 2.21 10.40
C THR A 239 1.79 2.11 11.43
N ASP A 240 1.58 1.23 12.41
CA ASP A 240 2.52 0.93 13.47
C ASP A 240 2.88 -0.56 13.36
N LEU A 241 4.18 -0.84 13.23
CA LEU A 241 4.73 -2.18 13.06
C LEU A 241 5.69 -2.46 14.21
N ASP A 242 5.38 -3.46 15.02
CA ASP A 242 6.24 -3.87 16.12
C ASP A 242 7.52 -4.53 15.59
N LEU A 243 8.66 -4.13 16.16
CA LEU A 243 9.98 -4.57 15.77
C LEU A 243 10.59 -5.43 16.89
N GLN A 244 10.12 -6.66 17.02
CA GLN A 244 10.81 -7.63 17.86
C GLN A 244 11.84 -8.36 17.00
N PRO A 245 13.10 -8.51 17.44
CA PRO A 245 14.10 -9.27 16.69
C PRO A 245 13.58 -10.67 16.36
N ALA A 246 13.77 -11.09 15.11
CA ALA A 246 13.35 -12.42 14.65
C ALA A 246 14.55 -13.23 14.16
N ASP A 247 14.50 -14.53 14.41
CA ASP A 247 15.45 -15.47 13.85
C ASP A 247 15.40 -15.46 12.32
N ALA A 248 16.55 -15.69 11.70
CA ALA A 248 16.60 -15.83 10.26
C ALA A 248 15.87 -17.11 9.81
N VAL A 249 15.07 -16.97 8.75
CA VAL A 249 14.32 -18.08 8.14
C VAL A 249 14.91 -18.41 6.78
N GLN A 250 15.02 -19.70 6.49
CA GLN A 250 15.45 -20.19 5.18
C GLN A 250 14.25 -20.73 4.41
N LEU A 251 13.97 -20.14 3.25
CA LEU A 251 13.08 -20.66 2.21
C LEU A 251 13.93 -21.23 1.06
N ASP A 252 13.34 -21.95 0.10
CA ASP A 252 14.10 -22.40 -1.06
C ASP A 252 14.59 -21.18 -1.86
N GLY A 253 15.89 -21.10 -2.11
CA GLY A 253 16.51 -19.99 -2.84
C GLY A 253 16.51 -18.61 -2.14
N MET A 254 15.95 -18.45 -0.93
CA MET A 254 15.89 -17.17 -0.22
C MET A 254 16.06 -17.31 1.29
N ARG A 255 16.96 -16.51 1.87
CA ARG A 255 17.08 -16.38 3.33
C ARG A 255 16.48 -15.04 3.75
N LEU A 256 15.62 -15.06 4.75
CA LEU A 256 14.93 -13.91 5.29
C LEU A 256 15.44 -13.62 6.71
N GLN A 257 15.57 -12.35 7.05
CA GLN A 257 15.88 -11.90 8.41
C GLN A 257 15.23 -10.54 8.65
N GLY A 258 15.07 -10.17 9.92
CA GLY A 258 14.58 -8.86 10.29
C GLY A 258 13.93 -8.90 11.66
N TYR A 259 12.64 -8.56 11.66
CA TYR A 259 11.80 -8.44 12.83
C TYR A 259 10.57 -9.33 12.71
N SER A 260 9.85 -9.47 13.83
CA SER A 260 8.67 -10.31 14.00
C SER A 260 7.52 -9.99 13.06
N ARG A 261 7.52 -8.84 12.37
CA ARG A 261 6.54 -8.46 11.35
C ARG A 261 7.15 -8.12 10.00
N LEU A 262 8.39 -7.62 10.00
CA LEU A 262 9.08 -7.11 8.82
C LEU A 262 10.33 -7.92 8.55
N VAL A 263 10.40 -8.54 7.38
CA VAL A 263 11.58 -9.28 6.96
C VAL A 263 12.13 -8.74 5.66
N THR A 264 13.42 -8.96 5.43
CA THR A 264 14.11 -8.63 4.18
C THR A 264 14.96 -9.82 3.74
N SER A 265 15.29 -9.86 2.45
CA SER A 265 16.17 -10.90 1.89
C SER A 265 17.63 -10.62 2.25
N VAL A 266 18.33 -11.66 2.70
CA VAL A 266 19.76 -11.64 3.08
C VAL A 266 20.52 -12.78 2.37
N GLY A 267 21.78 -12.54 1.98
CA GLY A 267 22.64 -13.54 1.30
C GLY A 267 23.66 -14.23 2.22
N ALA A 268 24.33 -15.28 1.74
CA ALA A 268 25.35 -16.04 2.49
C ALA A 268 26.70 -15.30 2.68
N ASP A 269 27.16 -14.56 1.66
CA ASP A 269 28.41 -13.77 1.65
C ASP A 269 28.16 -12.27 1.41
N ASN A 270 26.99 -11.79 1.81
CA ASN A 270 26.50 -10.41 1.64
C ASN A 270 26.10 -10.01 0.19
N LYS A 271 24.79 -9.86 -0.03
CA LYS A 271 24.19 -8.62 -0.55
C LYS A 271 22.82 -8.44 0.10
N GLY A 272 22.82 -7.94 1.34
CA GLY A 272 21.59 -7.41 1.94
C GLY A 272 21.00 -6.28 1.08
N PHE A 273 19.67 -6.25 1.05
CA PHE A 273 18.75 -5.35 0.33
C PHE A 273 18.63 -5.41 -1.18
N THR A 274 19.40 -6.27 -1.86
CA THR A 274 19.04 -7.14 -3.01
C THR A 274 20.23 -7.45 -3.91
N GLY A 275 20.10 -8.55 -4.65
CA GLY A 275 20.58 -8.64 -6.02
C GLY A 275 22.09 -8.65 -6.21
N VAL A 276 22.67 -9.83 -6.03
CA VAL A 276 23.98 -10.18 -6.55
C VAL A 276 23.95 -10.06 -8.08
N THR A 277 24.80 -9.22 -8.64
CA THR A 277 25.38 -9.44 -9.97
C THR A 277 26.89 -9.51 -9.79
N PRO A 278 27.60 -10.34 -10.60
CA PRO A 278 29.01 -10.69 -10.43
C PRO A 278 29.95 -9.48 -10.37
#